data_AF-X0D0G0-F1
#
_entry.id   AF-X0D0G0-F1
#
_cell.length_a   1.000
_cell.length_b   1.000
_cell.length_c   1.000
_cell.angle_alpha   90.00
_cell.angle_beta   90.00
_cell.angle_gamma   90.00
#
_symmetry.space_group_name_H-M   'P 1'
#
loop_
_entity.id
_entity.type
_entity.pdbx_description
1 polymer ?
#
loop_
_entity_poly.entity_id
_entity_poly.type
_entity_poly.pdbx_seq_one_letter_code
_entity_poly.pdbx_strand_id
1 'polypeptide(L)'
;MTLSDSCLRMLNTNITECSPGLFYHCPNPDLISELLLDEELAEICHKNCYNSLTELRPKIEAACNTDMDAVAFLYEDKLFPPTYMVDLLLLSFNTYCYRDRVTGKLCDLQLAEWRIHRGSGKALECEDCLLAPLRIELEAGISYNDEDASEFEEMTSSCNATGYDYTKPAPYATTLSTESWATMVKSASAILKTRQWP
;
A
#
# COMPACT_ATOMS: atom_id res chain seq x y z
N MET A 1 12.34 -5.14 21.43
CA MET A 1 12.21 -3.76 20.94
C MET A 1 10.85 -3.26 21.40
N THR A 2 10.77 -2.05 21.95
CA THR A 2 9.51 -1.53 22.51
C THR A 2 9.20 -0.19 21.87
N LEU A 3 8.05 -0.11 21.23
CA LEU A 3 7.45 1.15 20.76
C LEU A 3 7.21 2.08 21.95
N SER A 4 7.21 3.38 21.70
CA SER A 4 6.70 4.39 22.62
C SER A 4 5.22 4.16 22.89
N ASP A 5 4.75 4.54 24.08
CA ASP A 5 3.33 4.40 24.44
C ASP A 5 2.42 5.19 23.48
N SER A 6 2.91 6.32 22.98
CA SER A 6 2.21 7.14 21.99
C SER A 6 2.04 6.38 20.67
N CYS A 7 3.14 5.85 20.14
CA CYS A 7 3.11 5.10 18.88
C CYS A 7 2.28 3.83 19.01
N LEU A 8 2.48 3.05 20.08
CA LEU A 8 1.71 1.82 20.32
C LEU A 8 0.21 2.07 20.41
N ARG A 9 -0.22 3.14 21.11
CA ARG A 9 -1.64 3.51 21.17
C ARG A 9 -2.18 3.88 19.80
N MET A 10 -1.41 4.62 19.02
CA MET A 10 -1.84 5.05 17.69
C MET A 10 -1.97 3.87 16.72
N LEU A 11 -1.01 2.95 16.71
CA LEU A 11 -1.05 1.74 15.89
C LEU A 11 -2.17 0.78 16.28
N ASN A 12 -2.58 0.77 17.56
CA ASN A 12 -3.71 -0.01 18.05
C ASN A 12 -5.08 0.68 17.82
N THR A 13 -5.14 1.76 17.04
CA THR A 13 -6.42 2.38 16.69
C THR A 13 -7.25 1.42 15.87
N ASN A 14 -8.43 1.06 16.38
CA ASN A 14 -9.36 0.20 15.66
C ASN A 14 -10.15 1.02 14.62
N ILE A 15 -10.16 0.56 13.37
CA ILE A 15 -10.96 1.15 12.30
C ILE A 15 -12.15 0.22 12.03
N THR A 16 -13.29 0.54 12.62
CA THR A 16 -14.51 -0.28 12.51
C THR A 16 -15.20 -0.19 11.16
N GLU A 17 -14.84 0.83 10.37
CA GLU A 17 -15.40 1.13 9.06
C GLU A 17 -14.83 0.24 7.96
N CYS A 18 -13.72 -0.46 8.21
CA CYS A 18 -13.07 -1.34 7.25
C CYS A 18 -13.53 -2.78 7.43
N SER A 19 -13.92 -3.44 6.32
CA SER A 19 -14.10 -4.88 6.31
C SER A 19 -12.76 -5.59 6.56
N PRO A 20 -12.72 -6.68 7.35
CA PRO A 20 -11.55 -7.56 7.43
C PRO A 20 -11.08 -8.06 6.07
N GLY A 21 -11.98 -8.14 5.08
CA GLY A 21 -11.65 -8.52 3.70
C GLY A 21 -10.54 -7.68 3.08
N LEU A 22 -10.48 -6.37 3.39
CA LEU A 22 -9.43 -5.49 2.87
C LEU A 22 -8.03 -5.91 3.36
N PHE A 23 -7.95 -6.42 4.59
CA PHE A 23 -6.69 -6.91 5.15
C PHE A 23 -6.28 -8.25 4.54
N TYR A 24 -7.24 -9.17 4.32
CA TYR A 24 -6.96 -10.48 3.72
C TYR A 24 -6.46 -10.39 2.28
N HIS A 25 -6.86 -9.35 1.56
CA HIS A 25 -6.49 -9.10 0.18
C HIS A 25 -5.35 -8.08 0.03
N CYS A 26 -4.60 -7.77 1.10
CA CYS A 26 -3.41 -6.95 0.95
C CYS A 26 -2.40 -7.57 -0.03
N PRO A 27 -1.78 -6.78 -0.94
CA PRO A 27 -0.75 -7.25 -1.84
C PRO A 27 0.29 -8.08 -1.08
N ASN A 28 0.42 -9.34 -1.49
CA ASN A 28 1.37 -10.28 -0.92
C ASN A 28 2.10 -10.95 -2.09
N PRO A 29 3.45 -10.92 -2.12
CA PRO A 29 4.22 -11.54 -3.20
C PRO A 29 3.96 -13.05 -3.35
N ASP A 30 3.45 -13.73 -2.31
CA ASP A 30 3.10 -15.16 -2.34
C ASP A 30 1.66 -15.42 -2.79
N LEU A 31 0.82 -14.39 -2.94
CA LEU A 31 -0.57 -14.53 -3.37
C LEU A 31 -0.71 -14.09 -4.83
N ILE A 32 -1.34 -14.94 -5.64
CA ILE A 32 -1.79 -14.57 -6.98
C ILE A 32 -2.94 -13.58 -6.79
N SER A 33 -2.89 -12.40 -7.41
CA SER A 33 -4.01 -11.46 -7.42
C SER A 33 -5.25 -12.15 -8.03
N GLU A 34 -6.17 -12.55 -7.16
CA GLU A 34 -7.45 -13.14 -7.54
C GLU A 34 -8.47 -12.01 -7.76
N LEU A 35 -9.34 -12.17 -8.77
CA LEU A 35 -10.44 -11.24 -8.97
C LEU A 35 -11.46 -11.44 -7.85
N LEU A 36 -11.79 -10.36 -7.14
CA LEU A 36 -12.80 -10.40 -6.10
C LEU A 36 -14.21 -10.42 -6.71
N LEU A 37 -15.11 -11.15 -6.08
CA LEU A 37 -16.51 -11.23 -6.50
C LEU A 37 -17.33 -10.07 -5.90
N ASP A 38 -18.56 -9.87 -6.41
CA ASP A 38 -19.42 -8.73 -6.07
C ASP A 38 -19.68 -8.57 -4.56
N GLU A 39 -19.89 -9.68 -3.86
CA GLU A 39 -20.11 -9.66 -2.40
C GLU A 39 -18.88 -9.15 -1.64
N GLU A 40 -17.68 -9.62 -1.99
CA GLU A 40 -16.43 -9.19 -1.33
C GLU A 40 -16.11 -7.72 -1.63
N LEU A 41 -16.26 -7.31 -2.89
CA LEU A 41 -16.05 -5.92 -3.29
C LEU A 41 -17.04 -4.98 -2.63
N ALA A 42 -18.30 -5.40 -2.45
CA ALA A 42 -19.31 -4.60 -1.76
C ALA A 42 -18.93 -4.36 -0.29
N GLU A 43 -18.30 -5.33 0.37
CA GLU A 43 -17.79 -5.19 1.75
C GLU A 43 -16.51 -4.37 1.85
N ILE A 44 -15.63 -4.46 0.85
CA ILE A 44 -14.31 -3.79 0.88
C ILE A 44 -14.43 -2.33 0.47
N CYS A 45 -15.24 -2.03 -0.56
CA CYS A 45 -15.29 -0.72 -1.21
C CYS A 45 -16.21 0.29 -0.52
N HIS A 46 -16.06 0.40 0.81
CA HIS A 46 -16.71 1.40 1.63
C HIS A 46 -15.86 2.66 1.78
N LYS A 47 -16.39 3.80 1.31
CA LYS A 47 -15.69 5.10 1.40
C LYS A 47 -15.33 5.51 2.84
N ASN A 48 -16.10 5.08 3.83
CA ASN A 48 -15.81 5.37 5.23
C ASN A 48 -14.51 4.70 5.72
N CYS A 49 -14.19 3.50 5.21
CA CYS A 49 -12.90 2.84 5.48
C CYS A 49 -11.76 3.68 4.91
N TYR A 50 -11.84 4.06 3.63
CA TYR A 50 -10.83 4.90 2.98
C TYR A 50 -10.59 6.23 3.72
N ASN A 51 -11.67 6.92 4.11
CA ASN A 51 -11.56 8.17 4.85
C ASN A 51 -10.84 7.94 6.20
N SER A 52 -11.23 6.89 6.93
CA SER A 52 -10.65 6.58 8.24
C SER A 52 -9.17 6.22 8.15
N LEU A 53 -8.77 5.46 7.13
CA LEU A 53 -7.36 5.14 6.85
C LEU A 53 -6.57 6.40 6.50
N THR A 54 -7.10 7.24 5.61
CA THR A 54 -6.48 8.51 5.18
C THR A 54 -6.28 9.46 6.37
N GLU A 55 -7.24 9.51 7.30
CA GLU A 55 -7.15 10.31 8.52
C GLU A 55 -6.20 9.71 9.56
N LEU A 56 -6.09 8.38 9.63
CA LEU A 56 -5.21 7.70 10.58
C LEU A 56 -3.74 7.84 10.18
N ARG A 57 -3.43 7.75 8.88
CA ARG A 57 -2.06 7.78 8.35
C ARG A 57 -1.20 8.92 8.92
N PRO A 58 -1.57 10.21 8.82
CA PRO A 58 -0.75 11.30 9.36
C PRO A 58 -0.69 11.30 10.90
N LYS A 59 -1.68 10.71 11.59
CA LYS A 59 -1.66 10.58 13.06
C LYS A 59 -0.65 9.54 13.52
N ILE A 60 -0.51 8.43 12.79
CA ILE A 60 0.56 7.43 13.01
C ILE A 60 1.92 8.09 12.81
N GLU A 61 2.10 8.79 11.67
CA GLU A 61 3.36 9.47 11.37
C GLU A 61 3.75 10.43 12.50
N ALA A 62 2.82 11.27 12.97
CA ALA A 62 3.09 12.18 14.08
C ALA A 62 3.39 11.48 15.41
N ALA A 63 2.76 10.33 15.69
CA ALA A 63 2.90 9.62 16.97
C ALA A 63 4.14 8.72 17.05
N CYS A 64 4.65 8.26 15.91
CA CYS A 64 5.70 7.25 15.79
C CYS A 64 7.03 7.78 15.23
N ASN A 65 7.17 9.08 14.97
CA ASN A 65 8.38 9.66 14.38
C ASN A 65 9.49 9.90 15.43
N THR A 66 9.93 8.84 16.10
CA THR A 66 11.10 8.86 17.00
C THR A 66 12.11 7.79 16.56
N ASP A 67 13.41 8.03 16.77
CA ASP A 67 14.48 7.05 16.48
C ASP A 67 14.24 5.70 17.19
N MET A 68 13.55 5.74 18.33
CA MET A 68 13.18 4.56 19.12
C MET A 68 12.08 3.72 18.44
N ASP A 69 11.06 4.38 17.89
CA ASP A 69 9.93 3.71 17.24
C ASP A 69 10.33 3.14 15.88
N ALA A 70 11.20 3.85 15.15
CA ALA A 70 11.68 3.44 13.84
C ALA A 70 12.30 2.03 13.87
N VAL A 71 13.07 1.70 14.90
CA VAL A 71 13.72 0.38 15.06
C VAL A 71 12.71 -0.79 15.07
N ALA A 72 11.45 -0.56 15.46
CA ALA A 72 10.42 -1.60 15.43
C ALA A 72 9.96 -1.98 14.01
N PHE A 73 10.25 -1.15 13.01
CA PHE A 73 9.90 -1.34 11.61
C PHE A 73 11.10 -1.73 10.74
N LEU A 74 12.15 -2.22 11.39
CA LEU A 74 13.32 -2.77 10.74
C LEU A 74 13.05 -4.20 10.29
N TYR A 75 13.15 -4.43 8.99
CA TYR A 75 13.11 -5.75 8.40
C TYR A 75 14.30 -5.90 7.45
N GLU A 76 15.11 -6.93 7.69
CA GLU A 76 16.45 -7.05 7.10
C GLU A 76 17.25 -5.75 7.32
N ASP A 77 17.67 -5.09 6.25
CA ASP A 77 18.48 -3.86 6.27
C ASP A 77 17.64 -2.62 5.94
N LYS A 78 16.31 -2.75 5.93
CA LYS A 78 15.38 -1.70 5.53
C LYS A 78 14.54 -1.23 6.71
N LEU A 79 14.51 0.08 6.87
CA LEU A 79 13.65 0.78 7.81
C LEU A 79 12.37 1.21 7.09
N PHE A 80 11.26 0.56 7.43
CA PHE A 80 9.95 0.91 6.89
C PHE A 80 9.30 2.02 7.71
N PRO A 81 8.43 2.86 7.11
CA PRO A 81 7.73 3.88 7.85
C PRO A 81 6.70 3.24 8.78
N PRO A 82 6.40 3.85 9.95
CA PRO A 82 5.35 3.36 10.84
C PRO A 82 3.96 3.29 10.19
N THR A 83 3.75 4.01 9.08
CA THR A 83 2.53 4.00 8.28
C THR A 83 2.38 2.76 7.40
N TYR A 84 3.35 1.84 7.39
CA TYR A 84 3.42 0.67 6.50
C TYR A 84 2.07 -0.04 6.31
N MET A 85 1.42 -0.41 7.39
CA MET A 85 0.16 -1.16 7.34
C MET A 85 -0.99 -0.32 6.78
N VAL A 86 -1.07 0.97 7.13
CA VAL A 86 -2.12 1.85 6.60
C VAL A 86 -1.90 2.13 5.12
N ASP A 87 -0.65 2.28 4.70
CA ASP A 87 -0.28 2.51 3.31
C ASP A 87 -0.58 1.29 2.43
N LEU A 88 -0.35 0.07 2.94
CA LEU A 88 -0.80 -1.17 2.28
C LEU A 88 -2.32 -1.20 2.10
N LEU A 89 -3.08 -0.95 3.16
CA LEU A 89 -4.54 -0.98 3.11
C LEU A 89 -5.11 0.08 2.15
N LEU A 90 -4.50 1.27 2.11
CA LEU A 90 -4.86 2.32 1.17
C LEU A 90 -4.56 1.90 -0.28
N LEU A 91 -3.41 1.27 -0.53
CA LEU A 91 -3.08 0.72 -1.84
C LEU A 91 -4.11 -0.33 -2.28
N SER A 92 -4.37 -1.33 -1.43
CA SER A 92 -5.41 -2.35 -1.68
C SER A 92 -6.76 -1.73 -2.01
N PHE A 93 -7.20 -0.76 -1.20
CA PHE A 93 -8.47 -0.08 -1.44
C PHE A 93 -8.48 0.61 -2.80
N ASN A 94 -7.44 1.37 -3.12
CA ASN A 94 -7.36 2.11 -4.38
C ASN A 94 -7.33 1.19 -5.60
N THR A 95 -6.72 0.01 -5.47
CA THR A 95 -6.65 -0.99 -6.54
C THR A 95 -7.99 -1.73 -6.72
N TYR A 96 -8.50 -2.42 -5.69
CA TYR A 96 -9.74 -3.22 -5.80
C TYR A 96 -10.99 -2.38 -6.03
N CYS A 97 -11.03 -1.17 -5.47
CA CYS A 97 -12.18 -0.29 -5.60
C CYS A 97 -12.09 0.65 -6.79
N TYR A 98 -11.08 0.48 -7.64
CA TYR A 98 -10.98 1.21 -8.89
C TYR A 98 -12.16 0.88 -9.80
N ARG A 99 -12.71 1.92 -10.42
CA ARG A 99 -13.84 1.82 -11.35
C ARG A 99 -13.39 2.24 -12.73
N ASP A 100 -13.72 1.42 -13.72
CA ASP A 100 -13.49 1.71 -15.12
C ASP A 100 -14.05 3.09 -15.48
N ARG A 101 -13.22 3.95 -16.09
CA ARG A 101 -13.59 5.34 -16.40
C ARG A 101 -14.78 5.46 -17.35
N VAL A 102 -15.01 4.46 -18.20
CA VAL A 102 -16.04 4.50 -19.24
C VAL A 102 -17.38 3.98 -18.73
N THR A 103 -17.36 2.84 -18.04
CA THR A 103 -18.56 2.12 -17.60
C THR A 103 -18.94 2.42 -16.15
N GLY A 104 -18.00 2.90 -15.32
CA GLY A 104 -18.18 3.11 -13.89
C GLY A 104 -18.28 1.82 -13.06
N LYS A 105 -18.10 0.65 -13.69
CA LYS A 105 -18.10 -0.64 -13.01
C LYS A 105 -16.78 -0.85 -12.27
N LEU A 106 -16.84 -1.58 -11.15
CA LEU A 106 -15.64 -2.05 -10.48
C LEU A 106 -14.85 -2.95 -11.42
N CYS A 107 -13.54 -2.78 -11.43
CA CYS A 107 -12.72 -3.43 -12.43
C CYS A 107 -12.66 -4.94 -12.30
N ASP A 108 -12.67 -5.47 -11.08
CA ASP A 108 -12.74 -6.91 -10.86
C ASP A 108 -14.02 -7.53 -11.42
N LEU A 109 -15.17 -6.86 -11.25
CA LEU A 109 -16.44 -7.28 -11.83
C LEU A 109 -16.41 -7.22 -13.35
N GLN A 110 -15.86 -6.14 -13.91
CA GLN A 110 -15.74 -5.96 -15.35
C GLN A 110 -14.84 -7.04 -15.97
N LEU A 111 -13.70 -7.34 -15.35
CA LEU A 111 -12.78 -8.38 -15.78
C LEU A 111 -13.43 -9.78 -15.66
N ALA A 112 -14.19 -10.03 -14.60
CA ALA A 112 -14.95 -11.28 -14.44
C ALA A 112 -16.01 -11.45 -15.55
N GLU A 113 -16.74 -10.39 -15.90
CA GLU A 113 -17.69 -10.41 -17.02
C GLU A 113 -16.99 -10.69 -18.36
N TRP A 114 -15.83 -10.07 -18.60
CA TRP A 114 -15.05 -10.24 -19.84
C TRP A 114 -14.48 -11.64 -20.03
N ARG A 115 -14.30 -12.43 -18.96
CA ARG A 115 -13.96 -13.86 -19.07
C ARG A 115 -15.07 -14.66 -19.75
N ILE A 116 -16.31 -14.20 -19.68
CA ILE A 116 -17.47 -14.85 -20.31
C ILE A 116 -17.75 -14.25 -21.68
N HIS A 117 -17.89 -12.92 -21.74
CA HIS A 117 -18.16 -12.20 -22.98
C HIS A 117 -17.61 -10.77 -22.93
N ARG A 118 -16.87 -10.40 -23.97
CA ARG A 118 -16.31 -9.06 -24.13
C ARG A 118 -16.68 -8.52 -25.51
N GLY A 119 -17.36 -7.37 -25.53
CA GLY A 119 -17.75 -6.67 -26.77
C GLY A 119 -16.69 -5.71 -27.30
N SER A 120 -15.62 -5.46 -26.53
CA SER A 120 -14.48 -4.63 -26.93
C SER A 120 -13.50 -5.45 -27.78
N GLY A 121 -13.08 -4.92 -28.93
CA GLY A 121 -12.02 -5.49 -29.76
C GLY A 121 -10.60 -5.06 -29.34
N LYS A 122 -10.49 -4.26 -28.27
CA LYS A 122 -9.21 -3.79 -27.75
C LYS A 122 -8.42 -4.96 -27.14
N ALA A 123 -7.09 -4.88 -27.13
CA ALA A 123 -6.29 -5.82 -26.34
C ALA A 123 -6.65 -5.69 -24.85
N LEU A 124 -6.56 -6.77 -24.07
CA LEU A 124 -7.04 -6.77 -22.68
C LEU A 124 -6.14 -5.90 -21.80
N GLU A 125 -4.82 -6.04 -21.97
CA GLU A 125 -3.76 -5.25 -21.35
C GLU A 125 -3.90 -3.74 -21.58
N CYS A 126 -4.60 -3.35 -22.64
CA CYS A 126 -4.83 -1.95 -22.93
C CYS A 126 -6.08 -1.39 -22.24
N GLU A 127 -6.92 -2.22 -21.61
CA GLU A 127 -8.12 -1.75 -20.92
C GLU A 127 -7.80 -0.95 -19.66
N ASP A 128 -8.66 0.02 -19.33
CA ASP A 128 -8.49 0.88 -18.15
C ASP A 128 -8.43 0.05 -16.87
N CYS A 129 -9.20 -1.03 -16.81
CA CYS A 129 -9.17 -1.98 -15.69
C CYS A 129 -7.87 -2.77 -15.51
N LEU A 130 -6.93 -2.73 -16.46
CA LEU A 130 -5.58 -3.25 -16.25
C LEU A 130 -4.56 -2.12 -16.13
N LEU A 131 -4.65 -1.07 -16.95
CA LEU A 131 -3.67 0.02 -16.92
C LEU A 131 -3.76 0.89 -15.65
N ALA A 132 -4.97 1.16 -15.15
CA ALA A 132 -5.11 2.07 -14.01
C ALA A 132 -4.68 1.47 -12.67
N PRO A 133 -4.97 0.20 -12.33
CA PRO A 133 -4.37 -0.48 -11.19
C PRO A 133 -2.84 -0.42 -11.17
N LEU A 134 -2.19 -0.74 -12.29
CA LEU A 134 -0.72 -0.67 -12.40
C LEU A 134 -0.20 0.75 -12.16
N ARG A 135 -0.87 1.77 -12.71
CA ARG A 135 -0.56 3.17 -12.43
C ARG A 135 -0.68 3.51 -10.94
N ILE A 136 -1.71 3.02 -10.27
CA ILE A 136 -1.95 3.24 -8.82
C ILE A 136 -0.83 2.60 -8.00
N GLU A 137 -0.41 1.39 -8.35
CA GLU A 137 0.71 0.68 -7.72
C GLU A 137 2.03 1.43 -7.94
N LEU A 138 2.29 1.96 -9.13
CA LEU A 138 3.50 2.72 -9.41
C LEU A 138 3.51 4.11 -8.77
N GLU A 139 2.35 4.72 -8.57
CA GLU A 139 2.23 5.98 -7.83
C GLU A 139 2.41 5.77 -6.31
N ALA A 140 2.11 4.56 -5.83
CA ALA A 140 2.29 4.20 -4.43
C ALA A 140 3.75 3.77 -4.16
N GLY A 141 4.48 4.57 -3.39
CA GLY A 141 5.88 4.29 -3.05
C GLY A 141 6.14 2.91 -2.46
N ILE A 142 5.17 2.33 -1.76
CA ILE A 142 5.27 1.00 -1.15
C ILE A 142 5.38 -0.15 -2.17
N SER A 143 4.77 0.00 -3.35
CA SER A 143 4.75 -1.01 -4.42
C SER A 143 5.65 -0.65 -5.61
N TYR A 144 6.13 0.60 -5.69
CA TYR A 144 6.98 1.04 -6.78
C TYR A 144 8.27 0.19 -6.90
N ASN A 145 8.54 -0.28 -8.11
CA ASN A 145 9.84 -0.76 -8.52
C ASN A 145 10.11 -0.34 -9.98
N ASP A 146 11.39 -0.24 -10.35
CA ASP A 146 11.80 0.30 -11.65
C ASP A 146 11.53 -0.68 -12.82
N GLU A 147 11.38 -1.98 -12.54
CA GLU A 147 11.07 -3.01 -13.56
C GLU A 147 9.61 -2.87 -14.02
N ASP A 148 8.66 -2.89 -13.09
CA ASP A 148 7.23 -2.69 -13.36
C ASP A 148 6.98 -1.32 -14.00
N ALA A 149 7.72 -0.28 -13.59
CA ALA A 149 7.64 1.04 -14.20
C ALA A 149 8.01 1.02 -15.70
N SER A 150 9.06 0.27 -16.04
CA SER A 150 9.53 0.12 -17.42
C SER A 150 8.54 -0.70 -18.25
N GLU A 151 8.04 -1.81 -17.71
CA GLU A 151 7.00 -2.63 -18.36
C GLU A 151 5.72 -1.84 -18.59
N PHE A 152 5.32 -1.01 -17.62
CA PHE A 152 4.15 -0.15 -17.74
C PHE A 152 4.31 0.94 -18.82
N GLU A 153 5.50 1.53 -18.94
CA GLU A 153 5.79 2.48 -20.02
C GLU A 153 5.71 1.81 -21.40
N GLU A 154 6.29 0.62 -21.56
CA GLU A 154 6.20 -0.16 -22.80
C GLU A 154 4.73 -0.53 -23.13
N MET A 155 3.98 -0.99 -22.13
CA MET A 155 2.59 -1.38 -22.28
C MET A 155 1.71 -0.19 -22.68
N THR A 156 1.78 0.92 -21.95
CA THR A 156 1.00 2.14 -22.26
C THR A 156 1.33 2.70 -23.63
N SER A 157 2.61 2.68 -24.03
CA SER A 157 3.08 3.06 -25.36
C SER A 157 2.49 2.15 -26.46
N SER A 158 2.56 0.82 -26.29
CA SER A 158 2.00 -0.15 -27.23
C SER A 158 0.48 -0.01 -27.42
N CYS A 159 -0.21 0.41 -26.35
CA CYS A 159 -1.64 0.67 -26.34
C CYS A 159 -2.03 2.06 -26.87
N ASN A 160 -1.05 2.92 -27.16
CA ASN A 160 -1.24 4.34 -27.45
C ASN A 160 -2.17 5.02 -26.41
N ALA A 161 -1.99 4.63 -25.14
CA ALA A 161 -2.84 5.02 -24.03
C ALA A 161 -2.40 6.38 -23.46
N THR A 162 -3.35 7.19 -22.99
CA THR A 162 -3.10 8.51 -22.39
C THR A 162 -3.85 8.65 -21.08
N GLY A 163 -3.40 9.56 -20.21
CA GLY A 163 -4.00 9.76 -18.88
C GLY A 163 -3.63 8.67 -17.88
N TYR A 164 -2.47 8.06 -18.07
CA TYR A 164 -1.85 7.09 -17.15
C TYR A 164 -0.52 7.57 -16.59
N ASP A 165 -0.22 8.87 -16.73
CA ASP A 165 0.95 9.47 -16.10
C ASP A 165 0.87 9.32 -14.57
N TYR A 166 2.03 9.11 -13.95
CA TYR A 166 2.18 9.09 -12.49
C TYR A 166 3.48 9.79 -12.09
N THR A 167 3.54 10.24 -10.84
CA THR A 167 4.77 10.82 -10.30
C THR A 167 5.59 9.71 -9.65
N LYS A 168 6.85 9.53 -10.07
CA LYS A 168 7.76 8.60 -9.42
C LYS A 168 7.87 8.94 -7.92
N PRO A 169 7.52 8.02 -7.01
CA PRO A 169 7.56 8.29 -5.59
C PRO A 169 9.00 8.35 -5.06
N ALA A 170 9.17 9.01 -3.91
CA ALA A 170 10.41 8.90 -3.15
C ALA A 170 10.60 7.46 -2.64
N PRO A 171 11.86 7.02 -2.35
CA PRO A 171 12.10 5.71 -1.75
C PRO A 171 11.27 5.51 -0.49
N TYR A 172 10.50 4.43 -0.45
CA TYR A 172 9.53 4.21 0.62
C TYR A 172 10.16 3.70 1.92
N ALA A 173 11.18 2.85 1.81
CA ALA A 173 11.97 2.38 2.93
C ALA A 173 13.40 2.93 2.84
N THR A 174 14.01 3.16 4.00
CA THR A 174 15.41 3.62 4.07
C THR A 174 16.32 2.42 4.27
N THR A 175 17.26 2.20 3.34
CA THR A 175 18.31 1.19 3.51
C THR A 175 19.36 1.69 4.51
N LEU A 176 19.65 0.89 5.52
CA LEU A 176 20.60 1.23 6.58
C LEU A 176 22.03 0.91 6.18
N SER A 177 22.92 1.88 6.36
CA SER A 177 24.36 1.64 6.30
C SER A 177 24.86 1.00 7.61
N THR A 178 26.02 0.34 7.56
CA THR A 178 26.68 -0.26 8.74
C THR A 178 26.89 0.75 9.89
N GLU A 179 27.10 2.04 9.56
CA GLU A 179 27.24 3.12 10.54
C GLU A 179 25.91 3.51 11.20
N SER A 180 24.82 3.52 10.42
CA SER A 180 23.47 3.80 10.93
C SER A 180 22.99 2.71 11.89
N TRP A 181 23.31 1.43 11.59
CA TRP A 181 23.10 0.29 12.47
C TRP A 181 23.78 0.46 13.84
N ALA A 182 25.07 0.82 13.83
CA ALA A 182 25.83 1.01 15.06
C ALA A 182 25.27 2.16 15.92
N THR A 183 24.70 3.19 15.29
CA THR A 183 24.10 4.34 15.98
C THR A 183 22.75 4.00 16.60
N MET A 184 21.90 3.25 15.88
CA MET A 184 20.61 2.82 16.42
C MET A 184 20.74 1.83 17.57
N VAL A 185 21.65 0.85 17.49
CA VAL A 185 21.91 -0.10 18.58
C VAL A 185 22.42 0.60 19.84
N LYS A 186 23.29 1.60 19.70
CA LYS A 186 23.78 2.41 20.83
C LYS A 186 22.65 3.21 21.47
N SER A 187 21.79 3.83 20.67
CA SER A 187 20.67 4.64 21.14
C SER A 187 19.63 3.79 21.88
N ALA A 188 19.24 2.64 21.32
CA ALA A 188 18.36 1.68 21.98
C ALA A 188 18.94 1.16 23.31
N SER A 189 20.25 0.87 23.34
CA SER A 189 20.94 0.44 24.55
C SER A 189 21.00 1.52 25.64
N ALA A 190 21.13 2.80 25.27
CA ALA A 190 21.12 3.92 26.21
C ALA A 190 19.72 4.16 26.81
N ILE A 191 18.66 4.00 26.02
CA ILE A 191 17.27 4.12 26.47
C ILE A 191 16.89 2.97 27.42
N LEU A 192 17.34 1.73 27.14
CA LEU A 192 17.12 0.60 28.05
C LEU A 192 17.84 0.78 29.39
N LYS A 193 19.08 1.30 29.37
CA LYS A 193 19.86 1.57 30.59
C LYS A 193 19.24 2.67 31.47
N THR A 194 18.56 3.64 30.89
CA THR A 194 17.89 4.72 31.65
C THR A 194 16.56 4.29 32.27
N ARG A 195 15.91 3.22 31.75
CA ARG A 195 14.68 2.65 32.33
C ARG A 195 14.92 1.56 33.39
N GLN A 196 16.17 1.16 33.64
CA GLN A 196 16.50 0.02 34.52
C GLN A 196 16.92 0.42 35.95
N TRP A 197 16.55 1.62 36.40
CA TRP A 197 16.74 2.07 37.80
C TRP A 197 15.38 2.37 38.47
N PRO A 198 15.09 1.77 39.64
CA PRO A 198 14.65 2.50 40.82
C PRO A 198 15.83 3.15 41.56
#